data_AF-A0A0Q5ZVD9-F1
#
_entry.id   AF-A0A0Q5ZVD9-F1
#
_cell.length_a   1.000
_cell.length_b   1.000
_cell.length_c   1.000
_cell.angle_alpha   90.00
_cell.angle_beta   90.00
_cell.angle_gamma   90.00
#
_symmetry.space_group_name_H-M   'P 1'
#
loop_
_entity.id
_entity.type
_entity.pdbx_description
1 polymer ?
#
loop_
_entity_poly.entity_id
_entity_poly.type
_entity_poly.pdbx_seq_one_letter_code
_entity_poly.pdbx_strand_id
1 'polypeptide(L)'
;MFKNTANLSLFLYGFFVFVGVISILLVYRIIRNKTFEIEQIDKFLDYFKWVIVTLAISSVTLIISDLFKERDQDIKEVQYFDKYINQVKNQDSIETRYQFVRYLATVAPSGYMKESWENYYDSIKKDYREISLKKTKLAKANNISNPSSKQIVENLKTKEELKLLTAPLTEEKKMSDEWYIIAGGDTTIDEAKNELIKATKININANIIKKGNVFRTVLMGYFSKEAAETDLFSVRKIIRNDAYIVNGTKWCSSLEESQECLICK
;
A
#
# COMPACT_ATOMS: atom_id res chain seq x y z
N MET A 1 -5.94 -29.31 -23.80
CA MET A 1 -5.62 -28.72 -22.48
C MET A 1 -6.72 -29.16 -21.52
N PHE A 2 -6.46 -30.18 -20.69
CA PHE A 2 -7.49 -30.86 -19.89
C PHE A 2 -8.08 -29.90 -18.85
N LYS A 3 -9.32 -29.45 -19.06
CA LYS A 3 -10.02 -28.48 -18.18
C LYS A 3 -10.33 -29.00 -16.77
N ASN A 4 -9.98 -30.24 -16.45
CA ASN A 4 -10.36 -30.92 -15.20
C ASN A 4 -9.25 -31.84 -14.68
N THR A 5 -8.03 -31.31 -14.57
CA THR A 5 -6.86 -32.05 -14.03
C THR A 5 -7.13 -32.62 -12.63
N ALA A 6 -7.91 -31.92 -11.80
CA ALA A 6 -8.30 -32.39 -10.47
C ALA A 6 -9.22 -33.63 -10.53
N ASN A 7 -10.18 -33.67 -11.44
CA ASN A 7 -11.05 -34.85 -11.58
C ASN A 7 -10.28 -36.04 -12.16
N LEU A 8 -9.31 -35.79 -13.05
CA LEU A 8 -8.46 -36.84 -13.62
C LEU A 8 -7.52 -37.43 -12.56
N SER A 9 -6.90 -36.60 -11.71
CA SER A 9 -6.03 -37.09 -10.63
C SER A 9 -6.84 -37.86 -9.58
N LEU A 10 -8.04 -37.39 -9.23
CA LEU A 10 -8.92 -38.07 -8.28
C LEU A 10 -9.43 -39.41 -8.84
N PHE A 11 -9.77 -39.46 -10.14
CA PHE A 11 -10.16 -40.70 -10.82
C PHE A 11 -9.00 -41.70 -10.91
N LEU A 12 -7.79 -41.24 -11.29
CA LEU A 12 -6.59 -42.07 -11.32
C LEU A 12 -6.27 -42.62 -9.93
N TYR A 13 -6.37 -41.78 -8.89
CA TYR A 13 -6.17 -42.20 -7.51
C TYR A 13 -7.21 -43.24 -7.08
N GLY A 14 -8.49 -42.98 -7.36
CA GLY A 14 -9.58 -43.92 -7.11
C GLY A 14 -9.38 -45.25 -7.83
N PHE A 15 -8.88 -45.24 -9.07
CA PHE A 15 -8.52 -46.43 -9.82
C PHE A 15 -7.39 -47.22 -9.15
N PHE A 16 -6.32 -46.55 -8.68
CA PHE A 16 -5.23 -47.22 -7.97
C PHE A 16 -5.66 -47.83 -6.63
N VAL A 17 -6.48 -47.10 -5.86
CA VAL A 17 -7.08 -47.63 -4.62
C VAL A 17 -7.96 -48.83 -4.92
N PHE A 18 -8.78 -48.76 -5.96
CA PHE A 18 -9.64 -49.86 -6.39
C PHE A 18 -8.84 -51.11 -6.80
N VAL A 19 -7.76 -50.95 -7.59
CA VAL A 19 -6.85 -52.04 -7.94
C VAL A 19 -6.20 -52.63 -6.69
N GLY A 20 -5.80 -51.80 -5.72
CA GLY A 20 -5.28 -52.25 -4.43
C GLY A 20 -6.30 -53.10 -3.64
N VAL A 21 -7.55 -52.63 -3.53
CA VAL A 21 -8.63 -53.34 -2.83
C VAL A 21 -8.98 -54.66 -3.53
N ILE A 22 -9.08 -54.68 -4.86
CA ILE A 22 -9.29 -55.91 -5.63
C ILE A 22 -8.13 -56.88 -5.40
N SER A 23 -6.90 -56.39 -5.42
CA SER A 23 -5.72 -57.23 -5.17
C SER A 23 -5.81 -57.90 -3.79
N ILE A 24 -6.15 -57.13 -2.74
CA ILE A 24 -6.35 -57.65 -1.37
C ILE A 24 -7.48 -58.69 -1.32
N LEU A 25 -8.62 -58.42 -1.96
CA LEU A 25 -9.75 -59.35 -2.01
C LEU A 25 -9.41 -60.65 -2.74
N LEU A 26 -8.63 -60.57 -3.83
CA LEU A 26 -8.11 -61.74 -4.53
C LEU A 26 -7.18 -62.54 -3.62
N VAL A 27 -6.25 -61.89 -2.90
CA VAL A 27 -5.38 -62.57 -1.92
C VAL A 27 -6.22 -63.32 -0.87
N TYR A 28 -7.16 -62.62 -0.26
CA TYR A 28 -8.00 -63.19 0.79
C TYR A 28 -8.78 -64.42 0.28
N ARG A 29 -9.35 -64.32 -0.93
CA ARG A 29 -10.08 -65.42 -1.56
C ARG A 29 -9.16 -66.60 -1.90
N ILE A 30 -7.95 -66.33 -2.35
CA ILE A 30 -6.95 -67.35 -2.70
C ILE A 30 -6.46 -68.09 -1.43
N ILE A 31 -6.09 -67.35 -0.37
CA ILE A 31 -5.68 -67.94 0.91
C ILE A 31 -6.79 -68.84 1.47
N ARG A 32 -8.04 -68.39 1.40
CA ARG A 32 -9.20 -69.17 1.86
C ARG A 32 -9.37 -70.49 1.10
N ASN A 33 -9.00 -70.53 -0.18
CA ASN A 33 -9.16 -71.69 -1.04
C ASN A 33 -7.96 -72.68 -1.01
N LYS A 34 -6.89 -72.41 -0.24
CA LYS A 34 -5.73 -73.32 0.00
C LYS A 34 -5.10 -73.98 -1.24
N THR A 35 -5.06 -73.32 -2.38
CA THR A 35 -4.75 -73.95 -3.68
C THR A 35 -3.33 -73.73 -4.20
N PHE A 36 -2.38 -73.24 -3.38
CA PHE A 36 -1.09 -72.76 -3.89
C PHE A 36 0.13 -73.57 -3.44
N GLU A 37 1.06 -73.75 -4.38
CA GLU A 37 2.46 -74.12 -4.14
C GLU A 37 3.23 -72.92 -3.57
N ILE A 38 4.16 -73.19 -2.65
CA ILE A 38 4.89 -72.17 -1.85
C ILE A 38 5.62 -71.14 -2.74
N GLU A 39 6.17 -71.56 -3.87
CA GLU A 39 6.92 -70.70 -4.80
C GLU A 39 6.09 -69.58 -5.45
N GLN A 40 4.81 -69.84 -5.70
CA GLN A 40 3.90 -68.88 -6.30
C GLN A 40 3.43 -67.83 -5.28
N ILE A 41 3.40 -68.18 -3.98
CA ILE A 41 3.09 -67.26 -2.88
C ILE A 41 4.19 -66.20 -2.76
N ASP A 42 5.46 -66.58 -2.88
CA ASP A 42 6.59 -65.64 -2.77
C ASP A 42 6.60 -64.61 -3.90
N LYS A 43 6.45 -65.05 -5.16
CA LYS A 43 6.36 -64.14 -6.31
C LYS A 43 5.18 -63.17 -6.18
N PHE A 44 4.06 -63.64 -5.61
CA PHE A 44 2.88 -62.82 -5.39
C PHE A 44 3.08 -61.81 -4.25
N LEU A 45 3.74 -62.21 -3.15
CA LEU A 45 4.12 -61.30 -2.07
C LEU A 45 5.02 -60.17 -2.56
N ASP A 46 5.97 -60.47 -3.44
CA ASP A 46 6.83 -59.45 -4.03
C ASP A 46 6.07 -58.49 -4.94
N TYR A 47 5.12 -58.97 -5.76
CA TYR A 47 4.22 -58.09 -6.52
C TYR A 47 3.38 -57.20 -5.59
N PHE A 48 2.84 -57.76 -4.50
CA PHE A 48 2.03 -57.01 -3.55
C PHE A 48 2.82 -55.91 -2.83
N LYS A 49 4.08 -56.18 -2.44
CA LYS A 49 4.99 -55.15 -1.90
C LYS A 49 5.17 -54.00 -2.90
N TRP A 50 5.40 -54.32 -4.18
CA TRP A 50 5.52 -53.31 -5.24
C TRP A 50 4.27 -52.43 -5.39
N VAL A 51 3.08 -53.05 -5.34
CA VAL A 51 1.81 -52.31 -5.40
C VAL A 51 1.67 -51.38 -4.21
N ILE A 52 1.93 -51.85 -2.98
CA ILE A 52 1.84 -51.01 -1.76
C ILE A 52 2.82 -49.84 -1.82
N VAL A 53 4.07 -50.09 -2.18
CA VAL A 53 5.11 -49.04 -2.25
C VAL A 53 4.73 -47.98 -3.29
N THR A 54 4.28 -48.41 -4.47
CA THR A 54 3.85 -47.49 -5.53
C THR A 54 2.62 -46.67 -5.11
N LEU A 55 1.66 -47.30 -4.43
CA LEU A 55 0.48 -46.63 -3.89
C LEU A 55 0.88 -45.57 -2.86
N ALA A 56 1.75 -45.93 -1.92
CA ALA A 56 2.22 -45.03 -0.85
C ALA A 56 2.96 -43.81 -1.42
N ILE A 57 3.91 -44.02 -2.35
CA ILE A 57 4.65 -42.94 -3.00
C ILE A 57 3.69 -42.02 -3.77
N SER A 58 2.72 -42.59 -4.49
CA SER A 58 1.73 -41.82 -5.25
C SER A 58 0.85 -40.97 -4.33
N SER A 59 0.37 -41.53 -3.22
CA SER A 59 -0.41 -40.81 -2.21
C SER A 59 0.37 -39.63 -1.61
N VAL A 60 1.61 -39.87 -1.19
CA VAL A 60 2.47 -38.82 -0.61
C VAL A 60 2.74 -37.72 -1.64
N THR A 61 3.02 -38.08 -2.89
CA THR A 61 3.28 -37.11 -3.96
C THR A 61 2.06 -36.23 -4.24
N LEU A 62 0.86 -36.80 -4.22
CA LEU A 62 -0.39 -36.03 -4.39
C LEU A 62 -0.63 -35.07 -3.24
N ILE A 63 -0.48 -35.52 -1.99
CA ILE A 63 -0.63 -34.67 -0.80
C ILE A 63 0.34 -33.49 -0.86
N ILE A 64 1.62 -33.75 -1.16
CA ILE A 64 2.65 -32.72 -1.27
C ILE A 64 2.32 -31.76 -2.42
N SER A 65 1.90 -32.28 -3.58
CA SER A 65 1.55 -31.45 -4.73
C SER A 65 0.37 -30.52 -4.45
N ASP A 66 -0.65 -30.99 -3.74
CA ASP A 66 -1.81 -30.16 -3.41
C ASP A 66 -1.45 -29.11 -2.37
N LEU A 67 -0.61 -29.44 -1.38
CA LEU A 67 -0.10 -28.47 -0.41
C LEU A 67 0.75 -27.38 -1.08
N PHE A 68 1.54 -27.71 -2.10
CA PHE A 68 2.26 -26.70 -2.90
C PHE A 68 1.32 -25.83 -3.73
N LYS A 69 0.26 -26.40 -4.32
CA LYS A 69 -0.73 -25.61 -5.08
C LYS A 69 -1.47 -24.62 -4.19
N GLU A 70 -1.86 -25.02 -2.99
CA GLU A 70 -2.50 -24.13 -2.02
C GLU A 70 -1.58 -22.95 -1.69
N ARG A 71 -0.30 -23.21 -1.41
CA ARG A 71 0.68 -22.13 -1.16
C ARG A 71 0.95 -21.24 -2.36
N ASP A 72 1.04 -21.80 -3.56
CA ASP A 72 1.19 -20.99 -4.78
C ASP A 72 -0.04 -20.11 -5.03
N GLN A 73 -1.23 -20.60 -4.69
CA GLN A 73 -2.46 -19.82 -4.76
C GLN A 73 -2.44 -18.71 -3.71
N ASP A 74 -2.10 -19.01 -2.45
CA ASP A 74 -1.97 -18.01 -1.38
C ASP A 74 -1.00 -16.89 -1.76
N ILE A 75 0.17 -17.23 -2.32
CA ILE A 75 1.16 -16.24 -2.77
C ILE A 75 0.58 -15.37 -3.89
N LYS A 76 -0.11 -15.96 -4.87
CA LYS A 76 -0.74 -15.22 -5.97
C LYS A 76 -1.84 -14.29 -5.47
N GLU A 77 -2.65 -14.74 -4.51
CA GLU A 77 -3.68 -13.92 -3.88
C GLU A 77 -3.04 -12.73 -3.16
N VAL A 78 -2.00 -12.95 -2.34
CA VAL A 78 -1.26 -11.86 -1.67
C VAL A 78 -0.69 -10.87 -2.67
N GLN A 79 -0.03 -11.33 -3.74
CA GLN A 79 0.52 -10.47 -4.79
C GLN A 79 -0.56 -9.68 -5.54
N TYR A 80 -1.73 -10.29 -5.75
CA TYR A 80 -2.87 -9.60 -6.38
C TYR A 80 -3.42 -8.50 -5.47
N PHE A 81 -3.55 -8.78 -4.17
CA PHE A 81 -4.02 -7.80 -3.19
C PHE A 81 -3.01 -6.67 -2.90
N ASP A 82 -1.71 -6.92 -3.04
CA ASP A 82 -0.68 -5.87 -2.93
C ASP A 82 -0.90 -4.74 -3.95
N LYS A 83 -1.39 -5.07 -5.16
CA LYS A 83 -1.75 -4.05 -6.16
C LYS A 83 -2.85 -3.12 -5.67
N TYR A 84 -3.83 -3.64 -4.94
CA TYR A 84 -4.91 -2.83 -4.38
C TYR A 84 -4.45 -2.01 -3.18
N ILE A 85 -3.47 -2.49 -2.40
CA ILE A 85 -2.88 -1.70 -1.30
C ILE A 85 -2.34 -0.38 -1.84
N ASN A 86 -1.63 -0.40 -2.97
CA ASN A 86 -1.09 0.81 -3.58
C ASN A 86 -2.21 1.76 -4.09
N GLN A 87 -3.32 1.22 -4.60
CA GLN A 87 -4.47 2.02 -5.00
C GLN A 87 -5.14 2.71 -3.80
N VAL A 88 -5.19 2.03 -2.65
CA VAL A 88 -5.73 2.59 -1.40
C VAL A 88 -4.80 3.66 -0.80
N LYS A 89 -3.49 3.42 -0.83
CA LYS A 89 -2.47 4.36 -0.32
C LYS A 89 -2.42 5.66 -1.10
N ASN A 90 -2.47 5.57 -2.43
CA ASN A 90 -2.34 6.72 -3.33
C ASN A 90 -3.64 7.53 -3.48
N GLN A 91 -4.71 7.16 -2.79
CA GLN A 91 -5.98 7.87 -2.89
C GLN A 91 -6.10 8.98 -1.86
N ASP A 92 -6.22 10.21 -2.35
CA ASP A 92 -6.33 11.41 -1.52
C ASP A 92 -7.73 11.57 -0.90
N SER A 93 -8.78 11.09 -1.58
CA SER A 93 -10.15 11.18 -1.06
C SER A 93 -10.45 10.06 -0.07
N ILE A 94 -10.81 10.46 1.15
CA ILE A 94 -11.30 9.54 2.18
C ILE A 94 -12.58 8.80 1.73
N GLU A 95 -13.44 9.44 0.94
CA GLU A 95 -14.66 8.83 0.40
C GLU A 95 -14.30 7.64 -0.49
N THR A 96 -13.36 7.84 -1.41
CA THR A 96 -12.93 6.78 -2.32
C THR A 96 -12.17 5.69 -1.57
N ARG A 97 -11.29 6.07 -0.62
CA ARG A 97 -10.58 5.14 0.26
C ARG A 97 -11.57 4.26 1.05
N TYR A 98 -12.62 4.86 1.60
CA TYR A 98 -13.69 4.13 2.29
C TYR A 98 -14.39 3.11 1.40
N GLN A 99 -14.75 3.47 0.15
CA GLN A 99 -15.39 2.53 -0.77
C GLN A 99 -14.46 1.37 -1.17
N PHE A 100 -13.17 1.67 -1.43
CA PHE A 100 -12.19 0.63 -1.74
C PHE A 100 -12.00 -0.33 -0.57
N VAL A 101 -11.78 0.20 0.64
CA VAL A 101 -11.54 -0.63 1.82
C VAL A 101 -12.78 -1.44 2.17
N ARG A 102 -13.99 -0.88 2.01
CA ARG A 102 -15.25 -1.64 2.15
C ARG A 102 -15.33 -2.81 1.18
N TYR A 103 -14.98 -2.56 -0.08
CA TYR A 103 -14.97 -3.60 -1.11
C TYR A 103 -13.95 -4.68 -0.75
N LEU A 104 -12.70 -4.30 -0.43
CA LEU A 104 -11.62 -5.23 -0.10
C LEU A 104 -11.92 -6.04 1.16
N ALA A 105 -12.48 -5.46 2.20
CA ALA A 105 -12.94 -6.20 3.39
C ALA A 105 -14.03 -7.24 3.07
N THR A 106 -14.82 -7.00 2.02
CA THR A 106 -15.87 -7.93 1.59
C THR A 106 -15.33 -9.07 0.73
N VAL A 107 -14.39 -8.76 -0.19
CA VAL A 107 -13.91 -9.71 -1.20
C VAL A 107 -12.58 -10.39 -0.85
N ALA A 108 -11.92 -9.96 0.22
CA ALA A 108 -10.66 -10.57 0.66
C ALA A 108 -10.83 -12.07 1.00
N PRO A 109 -9.84 -12.91 0.67
CA PRO A 109 -9.84 -14.31 1.04
C PRO A 109 -9.82 -14.47 2.56
N SER A 110 -10.47 -15.52 3.06
CA SER A 110 -10.56 -15.81 4.50
C SER A 110 -9.19 -15.95 5.16
N GLY A 111 -9.12 -15.66 6.46
CA GLY A 111 -7.89 -15.70 7.24
C GLY A 111 -7.35 -14.31 7.54
N TYR A 112 -6.03 -14.20 7.75
CA TYR A 112 -5.37 -12.97 8.20
C TYR A 112 -5.58 -11.77 7.29
N MET A 113 -5.68 -11.99 5.97
CA MET A 113 -5.87 -10.90 5.01
C MET A 113 -7.24 -10.25 5.14
N LYS A 114 -8.30 -11.06 5.23
CA LYS A 114 -9.66 -10.54 5.47
C LYS A 114 -9.76 -9.82 6.81
N GLU A 115 -9.22 -10.40 7.88
CA GLU A 115 -9.20 -9.76 9.20
C GLU A 115 -8.48 -8.40 9.16
N SER A 116 -7.35 -8.32 8.45
CA SER A 116 -6.61 -7.06 8.28
C SER A 116 -7.42 -5.99 7.55
N TRP A 117 -8.14 -6.37 6.49
CA TRP A 117 -9.00 -5.45 5.75
C TRP A 117 -10.24 -5.03 6.54
N GLU A 118 -10.84 -5.94 7.32
CA GLU A 118 -11.97 -5.64 8.20
C GLU A 118 -11.55 -4.65 9.31
N ASN A 119 -10.42 -4.90 9.96
CA ASN A 119 -9.86 -3.99 10.97
C ASN A 119 -9.56 -2.61 10.38
N TYR A 120 -8.96 -2.56 9.20
CA TYR A 120 -8.70 -1.30 8.53
C TYR A 120 -10.00 -0.60 8.10
N TYR A 121 -10.99 -1.34 7.59
CA TYR A 121 -12.30 -0.81 7.28
C TYR A 121 -12.96 -0.15 8.49
N ASP A 122 -12.90 -0.77 9.66
CA ASP A 122 -13.49 -0.21 10.88
C ASP A 122 -12.81 1.09 11.33
N SER A 123 -11.48 1.21 11.16
CA SER A 123 -10.77 2.48 11.37
C SER A 123 -11.23 3.57 10.40
N ILE A 124 -11.23 3.29 9.09
CA ILE A 124 -11.58 4.27 8.05
C ILE A 124 -13.05 4.68 8.15
N LYS A 125 -13.93 3.76 8.56
CA LYS A 125 -15.34 4.03 8.80
C LYS A 125 -15.57 5.05 9.91
N LYS A 126 -14.73 5.03 10.97
CA LYS A 126 -14.77 6.03 12.04
C LYS A 126 -14.37 7.41 11.50
N ASP A 127 -13.24 7.47 10.79
CA ASP A 127 -12.72 8.72 10.21
C ASP A 127 -13.70 9.33 9.20
N TYR A 128 -14.27 8.49 8.33
CA TYR A 128 -15.28 8.90 7.34
C TYR A 128 -16.50 9.54 8.01
N ARG A 129 -17.00 8.96 9.11
CA ARG A 129 -18.13 9.53 9.86
C ARG A 129 -17.77 10.89 10.45
N GLU A 130 -16.59 11.01 11.05
CA GLU A 130 -16.13 12.26 11.65
C GLU A 130 -15.99 13.37 10.59
N ILE A 131 -15.36 13.06 9.46
CA ILE A 131 -15.18 14.00 8.35
C ILE A 131 -16.53 14.41 7.75
N SER A 132 -17.45 13.47 7.55
CA SER A 132 -18.79 13.76 7.03
C SER A 132 -19.58 14.70 7.96
N LEU A 133 -19.49 14.50 9.28
CA LEU A 133 -20.09 15.39 10.27
C LEU A 133 -19.46 16.79 10.23
N LYS A 134 -18.13 16.89 10.18
CA LYS A 134 -17.42 18.17 10.08
C LYS A 134 -17.75 18.91 8.79
N LYS A 135 -17.78 18.24 7.64
CA LYS A 135 -18.21 18.81 6.35
C LYS A 135 -19.64 19.35 6.40
N THR A 136 -20.56 18.60 7.02
CA THR A 136 -21.95 19.01 7.18
C THR A 136 -22.08 20.26 8.07
N LYS A 137 -21.33 20.32 9.18
CA LYS A 137 -21.29 21.51 10.06
C LYS A 137 -20.78 22.74 9.30
N LEU A 138 -19.72 22.57 8.52
CA LEU A 138 -19.11 23.63 7.72
C LEU A 138 -20.06 24.15 6.62
N ALA A 139 -20.77 23.25 5.94
CA ALA A 139 -21.77 23.61 4.94
C ALA A 139 -22.92 24.42 5.56
N LYS A 140 -23.40 24.03 6.74
CA LYS A 140 -24.41 24.79 7.49
C LYS A 140 -23.89 26.16 7.92
N ALA A 141 -22.64 26.25 8.36
CA ALA A 141 -22.02 27.50 8.79
C ALA A 141 -21.78 28.48 7.61
N ASN A 142 -21.46 27.97 6.42
CA ASN A 142 -21.29 28.78 5.21
C ASN A 142 -22.61 29.37 4.67
N ASN A 143 -23.77 28.79 5.02
CA ASN A 143 -25.08 29.29 4.62
C ASN A 143 -25.59 30.45 5.50
N ILE A 144 -24.82 30.88 6.50
CA ILE A 144 -25.17 31.99 7.39
C ILE A 144 -24.71 33.30 6.74
N SER A 145 -25.67 34.18 6.39
CA SER A 145 -25.44 35.44 5.67
C SER A 145 -24.57 36.47 6.45
N ASN A 146 -24.44 36.32 7.78
CA ASN A 146 -23.62 37.21 8.61
C ASN A 146 -23.03 36.47 9.83
N PRO A 147 -21.90 35.75 9.69
CA PRO A 147 -21.32 34.96 10.76
C PRO A 147 -20.63 35.83 11.83
N SER A 148 -20.81 35.46 13.10
CA SER A 148 -20.09 36.06 14.24
C SER A 148 -18.58 35.78 14.16
N SER A 149 -17.74 36.68 14.71
CA SER A 149 -16.28 36.48 14.80
C SER A 149 -15.91 35.16 15.48
N LYS A 150 -16.71 34.69 16.45
CA LYS A 150 -16.51 33.37 17.08
C LYS A 150 -16.76 32.22 16.11
N GLN A 151 -17.79 32.32 15.27
CA GLN A 151 -18.12 31.32 14.25
C GLN A 151 -17.07 31.29 13.13
N ILE A 152 -16.49 32.43 12.77
CA ILE A 152 -15.39 32.51 11.81
C ILE A 152 -14.16 31.74 12.31
N VAL A 153 -13.76 31.96 13.57
CA VAL A 153 -12.61 31.26 14.19
C VAL A 153 -12.88 29.75 14.29
N GLU A 154 -14.09 29.35 14.66
CA GLU A 154 -14.48 27.94 14.74
C GLU A 154 -14.50 27.25 13.37
N ASN A 155 -14.97 27.94 12.33
CA ASN A 155 -14.94 27.45 10.96
C ASN A 155 -13.50 27.28 10.45
N LEU A 156 -12.60 28.20 10.77
CA LEU A 156 -11.18 28.09 10.41
C LEU A 156 -10.52 26.88 11.08
N LYS A 157 -10.74 26.68 12.39
CA LYS A 157 -10.27 25.49 13.10
C LYS A 157 -10.82 24.21 12.50
N THR A 158 -12.12 24.18 12.18
CA THR A 158 -12.76 23.01 11.57
C THR A 158 -12.21 22.71 10.17
N LYS A 159 -11.89 23.74 9.37
CA LYS A 159 -11.21 23.57 8.07
C LYS A 159 -9.80 23.00 8.23
N GLU A 160 -9.07 23.46 9.23
CA GLU A 160 -7.71 22.99 9.53
C GLU A 160 -7.71 21.54 9.99
N GLU A 161 -8.59 21.17 10.92
CA GLU A 161 -8.79 19.78 11.35
C GLU A 161 -9.20 18.87 10.19
N LEU A 162 -10.08 19.35 9.29
CA LEU A 162 -10.46 18.61 8.09
C LEU A 162 -9.25 18.35 7.18
N LYS A 163 -8.38 19.35 7.00
CA LYS A 163 -7.17 19.21 6.19
C LYS A 163 -6.23 18.14 6.74
N LEU A 164 -6.07 18.08 8.07
CA LEU A 164 -5.27 17.05 8.73
C LEU A 164 -5.86 15.64 8.57
N LEU A 165 -7.19 15.52 8.70
CA LEU A 165 -7.89 14.23 8.59
C LEU A 165 -7.98 13.69 7.16
N THR A 166 -7.92 14.55 6.15
CA THR A 166 -7.94 14.16 4.73
C THR A 166 -6.57 14.09 4.09
N ALA A 167 -5.49 14.22 4.87
CA ALA A 167 -4.15 14.11 4.32
C ALA A 167 -3.90 12.69 3.75
N PRO A 168 -3.13 12.56 2.65
CA PRO A 168 -2.71 11.27 2.13
C PRO A 168 -1.91 10.49 3.20
N LEU A 169 -2.04 9.16 3.19
CA LEU A 169 -1.35 8.27 4.16
C LEU A 169 0.15 8.17 3.92
N THR A 170 0.59 8.61 2.76
CA THR A 170 1.99 8.74 2.38
C THR A 170 2.22 10.19 2.02
N GLU A 171 2.91 10.91 2.89
CA GLU A 171 3.73 12.05 2.48
C GLU A 171 4.93 11.51 1.69
N GLU A 172 4.70 10.88 0.53
CA GLU A 172 5.72 10.96 -0.49
C GLU A 172 5.73 12.42 -0.92
N LYS A 173 6.62 13.19 -0.31
CA LYS A 173 7.06 14.49 -0.78
C LYS A 173 7.80 14.28 -2.10
N LYS A 174 7.11 13.76 -3.12
CA LYS A 174 7.49 13.98 -4.50
C LYS A 174 7.55 15.48 -4.60
N MET A 175 8.74 16.00 -4.91
CA MET A 175 8.84 17.35 -5.45
C MET A 175 7.90 17.36 -6.64
N SER A 176 6.68 17.84 -6.42
CA SER A 176 5.77 18.16 -7.51
C SER A 176 6.43 19.26 -8.33
N ASP A 177 5.92 19.58 -9.52
CA ASP A 177 6.44 20.66 -10.37
C ASP A 177 6.22 22.06 -9.73
N GLU A 178 6.64 22.21 -8.48
CA GLU A 178 6.58 23.44 -7.71
C GLU A 178 7.65 24.40 -8.21
N TRP A 179 7.29 25.66 -8.11
CA TRP A 179 8.18 26.78 -8.33
C TRP A 179 8.68 27.28 -6.99
N TYR A 180 9.94 27.65 -6.94
CA TYR A 180 10.58 28.22 -5.76
C TYR A 180 11.00 29.64 -6.06
N ILE A 181 10.93 30.50 -5.05
CA ILE A 181 11.60 31.80 -5.06
C ILE A 181 12.86 31.67 -4.22
N ILE A 182 14.02 31.84 -4.84
CA ILE A 182 15.30 31.93 -4.15
C ILE A 182 15.45 33.37 -3.69
N ALA A 183 15.26 33.61 -2.39
CA ALA A 183 15.25 34.95 -1.80
C ALA A 183 16.66 35.45 -1.46
N GLY A 184 17.62 34.54 -1.24
CA GLY A 184 18.99 34.89 -0.88
C GLY A 184 19.91 33.68 -0.80
N GLY A 185 21.15 33.93 -0.39
CA GLY A 185 22.17 32.91 -0.29
C GLY A 185 23.33 33.34 0.57
N ASP A 186 23.51 32.65 1.68
CA ASP A 186 24.48 32.98 2.72
C ASP A 186 25.46 31.84 2.94
N THR A 187 26.67 32.18 3.37
CA THR A 187 27.72 31.19 3.70
C THR A 187 27.50 30.54 5.05
N THR A 188 26.71 31.19 5.93
CA THR A 188 26.41 30.71 7.27
C THR A 188 24.90 30.54 7.47
N ILE A 189 24.51 29.59 8.31
CA ILE A 189 23.10 29.30 8.58
C ILE A 189 22.43 30.42 9.38
N ASP A 190 23.17 31.14 10.22
CA ASP A 190 22.59 32.19 11.07
C ASP A 190 22.23 33.45 10.28
N GLU A 191 23.00 33.78 9.24
CA GLU A 191 22.63 34.80 8.27
C GLU A 191 21.35 34.41 7.52
N ALA A 192 21.28 33.16 7.04
CA ALA A 192 20.09 32.63 6.36
C ALA A 192 18.84 32.63 7.27
N LYS A 193 18.99 32.41 8.58
CA LYS A 193 17.87 32.51 9.55
C LYS A 193 17.31 33.93 9.63
N ASN A 194 18.15 34.97 9.54
CA ASN A 194 17.68 36.36 9.54
C ASN A 194 16.85 36.68 8.28
N GLU A 195 17.25 36.14 7.12
CA GLU A 195 16.46 36.24 5.89
C GLU A 195 15.17 35.42 5.98
N LEU A 196 15.23 34.21 6.55
CA LEU A 196 14.08 33.33 6.73
C LEU A 196 12.97 34.03 7.52
N ILE A 197 13.28 34.74 8.61
CA ILE A 197 12.28 35.48 9.39
C ILE A 197 11.52 36.50 8.52
N LYS A 198 12.20 37.13 7.54
CA LYS A 198 11.55 38.05 6.59
C LYS A 198 10.74 37.28 5.56
N ALA A 199 11.27 36.16 5.06
CA ALA A 199 10.60 35.29 4.09
C ALA A 199 9.30 34.69 4.64
N THR A 200 9.28 34.22 5.89
CA THR A 200 8.11 33.64 6.54
C THR A 200 6.94 34.63 6.69
N LYS A 201 7.23 35.94 6.71
CA LYS A 201 6.18 36.98 6.70
C LYS A 201 5.48 37.12 5.35
N ILE A 202 6.14 36.72 4.26
CA ILE A 202 5.60 36.74 2.89
C ILE A 202 4.93 35.39 2.61
N ASN A 203 5.65 34.29 2.87
CA ASN A 203 5.17 32.94 2.65
C ASN A 203 5.56 32.04 3.84
N ILE A 204 4.55 31.50 4.51
CA ILE A 204 4.71 30.64 5.69
C ILE A 204 5.52 29.36 5.41
N ASN A 205 5.58 28.92 4.14
CA ASN A 205 6.33 27.75 3.70
C ASN A 205 7.78 28.08 3.33
N ALA A 206 8.30 29.26 3.72
CA ALA A 206 9.71 29.58 3.54
C ALA A 206 10.59 28.64 4.38
N ASN A 207 11.72 28.22 3.82
CA ASN A 207 12.68 27.34 4.48
C ASN A 207 14.11 27.66 4.04
N ILE A 208 15.10 27.11 4.74
CA ILE A 208 16.51 27.16 4.35
C ILE A 208 16.85 25.85 3.65
N ILE A 209 17.42 25.95 2.45
CA ILE A 209 17.91 24.81 1.68
C ILE A 209 19.42 24.97 1.48
N LYS A 210 20.22 24.05 2.02
CA LYS A 210 21.65 23.96 1.76
C LYS A 210 21.89 23.33 0.39
N LYS A 211 22.53 24.06 -0.51
CA LYS A 211 22.93 23.58 -1.84
C LYS A 211 24.42 23.80 -2.05
N GLY A 212 25.19 22.71 -2.04
CA GLY A 212 26.65 22.79 -1.95
C GLY A 212 27.10 23.42 -0.63
N ASN A 213 27.90 24.48 -0.71
CA ASN A 213 28.44 25.20 0.46
C ASN A 213 27.66 26.48 0.83
N VAL A 214 26.46 26.67 0.27
CA VAL A 214 25.65 27.88 0.48
C VAL A 214 24.29 27.51 1.04
N PHE A 215 23.81 28.27 2.02
CA PHE A 215 22.46 28.17 2.59
C PHE A 215 21.56 29.13 1.83
N ARG A 216 20.50 28.62 1.21
CA ARG A 216 19.57 29.40 0.40
C ARG A 216 18.28 29.59 1.17
N THR A 217 17.83 30.82 1.33
CA THR A 217 16.48 31.12 1.79
C THR A 217 15.52 30.93 0.63
N VAL A 218 14.58 29.99 0.76
CA VAL A 218 13.71 29.56 -0.34
C VAL A 218 12.24 29.62 0.09
N LEU A 219 11.40 30.29 -0.70
CA LEU A 219 9.95 30.25 -0.52
C LEU A 219 9.39 29.13 -1.41
N MET A 220 8.71 28.17 -0.78
CA MET A 220 8.18 26.96 -1.41
C MET A 220 6.64 26.99 -1.52
N GLY A 221 6.07 25.98 -2.19
CA GLY A 221 4.61 25.78 -2.27
C GLY A 221 3.90 26.56 -3.37
N TYR A 222 4.61 27.01 -4.40
CA TYR A 222 4.00 27.62 -5.59
C TYR A 222 3.74 26.56 -6.66
N PHE A 223 2.47 26.29 -6.96
CA PHE A 223 2.08 25.29 -7.98
C PHE A 223 2.15 25.83 -9.42
N SER A 224 2.43 27.11 -9.61
CA SER A 224 2.62 27.74 -10.92
C SER A 224 3.66 28.86 -10.86
N LYS A 225 4.24 29.19 -12.02
CA LYS A 225 5.23 30.26 -12.14
C LYS A 225 4.60 31.63 -11.84
N GLU A 226 3.37 31.84 -12.28
CA GLU A 226 2.60 33.07 -12.12
C GLU A 226 2.30 33.36 -10.64
N ALA A 227 2.01 32.31 -9.86
CA ALA A 227 1.83 32.43 -8.42
C ALA A 227 3.14 32.89 -7.73
N ALA A 228 4.29 32.33 -8.14
CA ALA A 228 5.59 32.76 -7.64
C ALA A 228 5.95 34.20 -8.08
N GLU A 229 5.57 34.61 -9.31
CA GLU A 229 5.80 35.97 -9.82
C GLU A 229 5.05 37.04 -9.02
N THR A 230 3.86 36.70 -8.51
CA THR A 230 3.06 37.60 -7.67
C THR A 230 3.81 37.97 -6.37
N ASP A 231 4.45 36.99 -5.74
CA ASP A 231 5.20 37.21 -4.49
C ASP A 231 6.63 37.71 -4.72
N LEU A 232 7.21 37.44 -5.90
CA LEU A 232 8.58 37.83 -6.23
C LEU A 232 8.81 39.34 -6.07
N PHE A 233 7.82 40.17 -6.40
CA PHE A 233 7.93 41.62 -6.23
C PHE A 233 8.11 42.00 -4.75
N SER A 234 7.33 41.40 -3.85
CA SER A 234 7.43 41.61 -2.41
C SER A 234 8.76 41.09 -1.87
N VAL A 235 9.19 39.92 -2.32
CA VAL A 235 10.49 39.34 -1.96
C VAL A 235 11.64 40.27 -2.36
N ARG A 236 11.62 40.80 -3.58
CA ARG A 236 12.65 41.73 -4.07
C ARG A 236 12.75 43.01 -3.27
N LYS A 237 11.61 43.52 -2.83
CA LYS A 237 11.51 44.76 -2.05
C LYS A 237 11.90 44.58 -0.59
N ILE A 238 11.51 43.46 0.04
CA ILE A 238 11.63 43.25 1.49
C ILE A 238 12.91 42.50 1.87
N ILE A 239 13.35 41.57 1.02
CA ILE A 239 14.46 40.67 1.31
C ILE A 239 15.69 41.07 0.51
N ARG A 240 15.70 40.77 -0.79
CA ARG A 240 16.81 41.13 -1.69
C ARG A 240 16.38 41.30 -3.13
N ASN A 241 16.88 42.35 -3.77
CA ASN A 241 16.51 42.70 -5.15
C ASN A 241 16.95 41.66 -6.21
N ASP A 242 17.94 40.83 -5.90
CA ASP A 242 18.46 39.77 -6.77
C ASP A 242 17.67 38.46 -6.68
N ALA A 243 16.57 38.41 -5.93
CA ALA A 243 15.71 37.23 -5.84
C ALA A 243 15.18 36.79 -7.22
N TYR A 244 15.08 35.48 -7.41
CA TYR A 244 14.69 34.88 -8.69
C TYR A 244 13.86 33.60 -8.51
N ILE A 245 13.11 33.25 -9.55
CA ILE A 245 12.24 32.09 -9.59
C ILE A 245 12.96 30.93 -10.27
N VAL A 246 12.79 29.73 -9.72
CA VAL A 246 13.28 28.48 -10.31
C VAL A 246 12.21 27.40 -10.27
N ASN A 247 12.25 26.48 -11.22
CA ASN A 247 11.49 25.25 -11.10
C ASN A 247 12.21 24.33 -10.10
N GLY A 248 11.47 23.80 -9.13
CA GLY A 248 12.01 23.05 -8.01
C GLY A 248 12.81 21.83 -8.45
N THR A 249 12.23 20.97 -9.29
CA THR A 249 12.85 19.71 -9.76
C THR A 249 14.07 19.93 -10.63
N LYS A 250 14.12 21.04 -11.37
CA LYS A 250 15.33 21.44 -12.13
C LYS A 250 16.40 22.06 -11.25
N TRP A 251 16.00 22.74 -10.17
CA TRP A 251 16.94 23.40 -9.28
C TRP A 251 17.53 22.44 -8.24
N CYS A 252 16.78 21.44 -7.81
CA CYS A 252 17.21 20.46 -6.83
C CYS A 252 16.68 19.08 -7.23
N SER A 253 17.54 18.05 -7.25
CA SER A 253 17.10 16.72 -7.69
C SER A 253 16.36 15.97 -6.57
N SER A 254 16.78 16.17 -5.32
CA SER A 254 16.09 15.68 -4.15
C SER A 254 16.35 16.55 -2.91
N LEU A 255 15.38 16.59 -2.00
CA LEU A 255 15.48 17.27 -0.72
C LEU A 255 15.53 16.24 0.41
N GLU A 256 16.55 16.34 1.26
CA GLU A 256 16.68 15.56 2.47
C GLU A 256 16.54 16.45 3.70
N GLU A 257 15.88 15.94 4.73
CA GLU A 257 15.69 16.68 5.98
C GLU A 257 16.91 16.51 6.89
N SER A 258 17.46 17.62 7.35
CA SER A 258 18.48 17.67 8.39
C SER A 258 17.93 18.40 9.62
N GLN A 259 18.63 18.30 10.75
CA GLN A 259 18.19 18.88 12.03
C GLN A 259 17.95 20.40 11.97
N GLU A 260 18.62 21.11 11.05
CA GLU A 260 18.60 22.57 11.01
C GLU A 260 18.08 23.17 9.69
N CYS A 261 18.12 22.41 8.59
CA CYS A 261 17.70 22.88 7.26
C CYS A 261 17.46 21.70 6.31
N LEU A 262 16.90 21.97 5.13
CA LEU A 262 16.80 20.98 4.05
C LEU A 262 18.13 20.92 3.28
N ILE A 263 18.54 19.73 2.85
CA ILE A 263 19.74 19.52 2.04
C ILE A 263 19.32 19.18 0.62
N CYS A 264 19.81 19.95 -0.34
CA CYS A 264 19.65 19.70 -1.76
C CYS A 264 20.78 18.80 -2.29
N LYS A 265 20.42 17.66 -2.89
CA LYS A 265 21.36 16.77 -3.59
C LYS A 265 21.28 16.92 -5.11
#